data_AF-A0A8S2BBN4-F1
#
_entry.id   AF-A0A8S2BBN4-F1
#
_cell.length_a   1.000
_cell.length_b   1.000
_cell.length_c   1.000
_cell.angle_alpha   90.00
_cell.angle_beta   90.00
_cell.angle_gamma   90.00
#
_symmetry.space_group_name_H-M   'P 1'
#
loop_
_entity.id
_entity.type
_entity.pdbx_description
1 polymer ?
#
loop_
_entity_poly.entity_id
_entity_poly.type
_entity_poly.pdbx_seq_one_letter_code
_entity_poly.pdbx_strand_id
1 'polypeptide(L)'
;MAKQYQALFLLLSVSYLFSAELTTATISPTGTSTKALNFIQSSCKSTTYQSLCVETLSVYANTIKTSPRRLLDAAIAVSLNQALSTKLFISHLRKSPFQTLQDCAPSTDTFNTDCQCSIEELQEVENCNGWTECLSKINNAEVCAIAGESHSVENTCSSPFAGPVKMSVQGRISDAYQYSSTLAYVLIYQFCS
;
A
#
# COMPACT_ATOMS: atom_id res chain seq x y z
N MET A 1 -41.43 32.20 -17.80
CA MET A 1 -41.93 30.90 -17.29
C MET A 1 -41.30 29.71 -18.03
N ALA A 2 -41.25 29.70 -19.38
CA ALA A 2 -40.65 28.59 -20.16
C ALA A 2 -39.17 28.26 -19.83
N LYS A 3 -38.31 29.27 -19.56
CA LYS A 3 -36.89 29.06 -19.20
C LYS A 3 -36.68 28.31 -17.88
N GLN A 4 -37.62 28.42 -16.94
CA GLN A 4 -37.50 27.80 -15.61
C GLN A 4 -37.83 26.30 -15.68
N TYR A 5 -38.78 25.92 -16.55
CA TYR A 5 -39.08 24.52 -16.86
C TYR A 5 -37.95 23.83 -17.63
N GLN A 6 -37.24 24.56 -18.51
CA GLN A 6 -36.06 24.02 -19.20
C GLN A 6 -34.90 23.73 -18.24
N ALA A 7 -34.65 24.59 -17.25
CA ALA A 7 -33.63 24.37 -16.23
C ALA A 7 -33.98 23.18 -15.31
N LEU A 8 -35.26 23.03 -14.93
CA LEU A 8 -35.75 21.88 -14.15
C LEU A 8 -35.65 20.55 -14.92
N PHE A 9 -35.96 20.55 -16.22
CA PHE A 9 -35.80 19.37 -17.08
C PHE A 9 -34.33 18.96 -17.22
N LEU A 10 -33.42 19.92 -17.37
CA LEU A 10 -31.99 19.64 -17.45
C LEU A 10 -31.44 19.07 -16.13
N LEU A 11 -31.84 19.62 -14.98
CA LEU A 11 -31.43 19.11 -13.66
C LEU A 11 -31.94 17.68 -13.37
N LEU A 12 -33.17 17.36 -13.80
CA LEU A 12 -33.73 16.00 -13.70
C LEU A 12 -33.04 15.01 -14.64
N SER A 13 -32.59 15.44 -15.83
CA SER A 13 -31.84 14.59 -16.76
C SER A 13 -30.42 14.26 -16.28
N VAL A 14 -29.74 15.21 -15.63
CA VAL A 14 -28.38 15.01 -15.10
C VAL A 14 -28.37 14.09 -13.87
N SER A 15 -29.41 14.16 -13.04
CA SER A 15 -29.58 13.26 -11.89
C SER A 15 -29.93 11.82 -12.30
N TYR A 16 -30.65 11.64 -13.40
CA TYR A 16 -30.94 10.31 -13.97
C TYR A 16 -29.70 9.66 -14.59
N LEU A 17 -28.83 10.44 -15.25
CA LEU A 17 -27.57 9.94 -15.82
C LEU A 17 -26.55 9.54 -14.74
N PHE A 18 -26.59 10.14 -13.55
CA PHE A 18 -25.71 9.78 -12.43
C PHE A 18 -26.14 8.50 -11.68
N SER A 19 -27.36 8.01 -11.94
CA SER A 19 -27.92 6.81 -11.29
C SER A 19 -27.74 5.54 -12.12
N ALA A 20 -27.16 5.65 -13.32
CA ALA A 20 -26.87 4.52 -14.18
C ALA A 20 -25.43 4.03 -13.97
N GLU A 21 -25.33 2.84 -13.37
CA GLU A 21 -24.17 1.94 -13.40
C GLU A 21 -22.93 2.35 -12.59
N LEU A 22 -23.10 2.35 -11.26
CA LEU A 22 -22.13 1.61 -10.44
C LEU A 22 -22.62 0.16 -10.35
N THR A 23 -22.62 -0.55 -11.48
CA THR A 23 -22.45 -2.00 -11.42
C THR A 23 -21.06 -2.19 -10.85
N THR A 24 -21.00 -2.41 -9.54
CA THR A 24 -19.93 -3.21 -9.00
C THR A 24 -19.83 -4.41 -9.92
N ALA A 25 -18.72 -4.52 -10.65
CA ALA A 25 -18.32 -5.81 -11.14
C ALA A 25 -18.17 -6.64 -9.86
N THR A 26 -19.24 -7.33 -9.48
CA THR A 26 -19.07 -8.60 -8.79
C THR A 26 -18.30 -9.41 -9.81
N ILE A 27 -16.98 -9.33 -9.72
CA ILE A 27 -16.14 -10.48 -9.96
C ILE A 27 -16.76 -11.52 -9.03
N SER A 28 -17.77 -12.24 -9.50
CA SER A 28 -18.09 -13.54 -8.94
C SER A 28 -16.78 -14.27 -9.11
N PRO A 29 -16.02 -14.47 -8.03
CA PRO A 29 -14.80 -15.17 -8.20
C PRO A 29 -15.24 -16.58 -8.51
N THR A 30 -15.06 -17.01 -9.74
CA THR A 30 -15.06 -18.42 -10.06
C THR A 30 -13.94 -19.02 -9.21
N GLY A 31 -14.29 -19.51 -8.01
CA GLY A 31 -13.40 -20.26 -7.11
C GLY A 31 -12.87 -19.57 -5.84
N THR A 32 -13.11 -18.28 -5.54
CA THR A 32 -12.58 -17.68 -4.30
C THR A 32 -13.41 -18.06 -3.09
N SER A 33 -12.80 -18.85 -2.19
CA SER A 33 -13.46 -19.38 -1.00
C SER A 33 -13.91 -18.25 -0.07
N THR A 34 -15.21 -18.15 0.19
CA THR A 34 -15.78 -17.24 1.22
C THR A 34 -15.09 -17.41 2.57
N LYS A 35 -14.66 -18.64 2.90
CA LYS A 35 -13.91 -18.92 4.14
C LYS A 35 -12.54 -18.23 4.16
N ALA A 36 -11.87 -18.15 3.01
CA ALA A 36 -10.57 -17.47 2.90
C ALA A 36 -10.70 -15.95 3.06
N LEU A 37 -11.72 -15.36 2.45
CA LEU A 37 -12.01 -13.93 2.62
C LEU A 37 -12.39 -13.59 4.06
N ASN A 38 -13.22 -14.41 4.70
CA ASN A 38 -13.57 -14.23 6.11
C ASN A 38 -12.35 -14.38 7.03
N PHE A 39 -11.46 -15.33 6.73
CA PHE A 39 -10.20 -15.49 7.46
C PHE A 39 -9.33 -14.23 7.34
N ILE A 40 -9.12 -13.72 6.13
CA ILE A 40 -8.38 -12.46 5.90
C ILE A 40 -9.02 -11.29 6.64
N GLN A 41 -10.34 -11.11 6.55
CA GLN A 41 -11.05 -10.06 7.27
C GLN A 41 -10.85 -10.14 8.79
N SER A 42 -10.88 -11.35 9.34
CA SER A 42 -10.64 -11.56 10.77
C SER A 42 -9.21 -11.22 11.17
N SER A 43 -8.22 -11.67 10.40
CA SER A 43 -6.80 -11.43 10.68
C SER A 43 -6.41 -9.96 10.51
N CYS A 44 -7.06 -9.21 9.62
CA CYS A 44 -6.80 -7.79 9.41
C CYS A 44 -7.44 -6.87 10.48
N LYS A 45 -8.36 -7.38 11.31
CA LYS A 45 -9.18 -6.55 12.21
C LYS A 45 -8.36 -5.78 13.27
N SER A 46 -7.20 -6.31 13.65
CA SER A 46 -6.29 -5.70 14.63
C SER A 46 -5.24 -4.78 13.99
N THR A 47 -5.24 -4.65 12.66
CA THR A 47 -4.28 -3.79 11.97
C THR A 47 -4.76 -2.34 11.98
N THR A 48 -3.83 -1.39 12.09
CA THR A 48 -4.10 0.04 11.99
C THR A 48 -4.72 0.40 10.63
N TYR A 49 -4.31 -0.30 9.56
CA TYR A 49 -4.78 -0.11 8.18
C TYR A 49 -5.68 -1.26 7.73
N GLN A 50 -6.78 -1.50 8.48
CA GLN A 50 -7.66 -2.64 8.26
C GLN A 50 -8.20 -2.76 6.83
N SER A 51 -8.67 -1.65 6.25
CA SER A 51 -9.21 -1.66 4.87
C SER A 51 -8.13 -2.05 3.87
N LEU A 52 -6.94 -1.43 3.98
CA LEU A 52 -5.80 -1.70 3.12
C LEU A 52 -5.35 -3.16 3.24
N CYS A 53 -5.25 -3.68 4.47
CA CYS A 53 -4.91 -5.08 4.73
C CYS A 53 -5.87 -6.04 4.01
N VAL A 54 -7.18 -5.82 4.16
CA VAL A 54 -8.20 -6.68 3.54
C VAL A 54 -8.15 -6.57 2.02
N GLU A 55 -8.14 -5.36 1.48
CA GLU A 55 -8.09 -5.12 0.03
C GLU A 55 -6.88 -5.80 -0.60
N THR A 56 -5.72 -5.56 -0.03
CA THR A 56 -4.43 -6.06 -0.50
C THR A 56 -4.35 -7.59 -0.46
N LEU A 57 -4.74 -8.20 0.67
CA LEU A 57 -4.60 -9.65 0.85
C LEU A 57 -5.74 -10.44 0.20
N SER A 58 -6.90 -9.82 -0.07
CA SER A 58 -8.04 -10.51 -0.71
C SER A 58 -7.70 -10.99 -2.13
N VAL A 59 -6.82 -10.29 -2.85
CA VAL A 59 -6.30 -10.73 -4.16
C VAL A 59 -5.59 -12.09 -4.05
N TYR A 60 -4.99 -12.36 -2.90
CA TYR A 60 -4.26 -13.60 -2.61
C TYR A 60 -5.12 -14.65 -1.89
N ALA A 61 -6.44 -14.46 -1.74
CA ALA A 61 -7.29 -15.33 -0.94
C ALA A 61 -7.23 -16.82 -1.32
N ASN A 62 -7.08 -17.16 -2.61
CA ASN A 62 -6.89 -18.55 -3.05
C ASN A 62 -5.53 -19.13 -2.64
N THR A 63 -4.50 -18.28 -2.63
CA THR A 63 -3.15 -18.59 -2.16
C THR A 63 -3.05 -18.54 -0.64
N ILE A 64 -3.95 -17.86 0.08
CA ILE A 64 -3.92 -17.82 1.55
C ILE A 64 -4.74 -18.99 2.10
N LYS A 65 -5.93 -19.22 1.52
CA LYS A 65 -7.00 -20.06 2.11
C LYS A 65 -7.24 -19.62 3.56
N THR A 66 -7.06 -20.51 4.52
CA THR A 66 -7.19 -20.23 5.96
C THR A 66 -5.89 -20.55 6.70
N SER A 67 -4.75 -20.33 6.03
CA SER A 67 -3.43 -20.66 6.58
C SER A 67 -2.73 -19.39 7.12
N PRO A 68 -2.42 -19.36 8.43
CA PRO A 68 -1.59 -18.32 9.05
C PRO A 68 -0.27 -18.05 8.33
N ARG A 69 0.43 -19.12 7.97
CA ARG A 69 1.73 -19.01 7.31
C ARG A 69 1.60 -18.43 5.90
N ARG A 70 0.61 -18.89 5.12
CA ARG A 70 0.39 -18.37 3.75
C ARG A 70 -0.12 -16.92 3.76
N LEU A 71 -0.87 -16.52 4.80
CA LEU A 71 -1.24 -15.12 5.03
C LEU A 71 -0.02 -14.25 5.27
N LEU A 72 0.88 -14.72 6.14
CA LEU A 72 2.16 -14.07 6.41
C LEU A 72 3.02 -13.96 5.15
N ASP A 73 3.23 -15.07 4.43
CA ASP A 73 4.04 -15.08 3.22
C ASP A 73 3.47 -14.11 2.17
N ALA A 74 2.15 -14.04 2.03
CA ALA A 74 1.49 -13.07 1.15
C ALA A 74 1.71 -11.63 1.62
N ALA A 75 1.60 -11.35 2.92
CA ALA A 75 1.85 -10.02 3.47
C ALA A 75 3.31 -9.59 3.24
N ILE A 76 4.29 -10.47 3.47
CA ILE A 76 5.72 -10.20 3.21
C ILE A 76 5.92 -9.87 1.74
N ALA A 77 5.41 -10.72 0.85
CA ALA A 77 5.56 -10.55 -0.58
C ALA A 77 5.00 -9.21 -1.06
N VAL A 78 3.83 -8.82 -0.54
CA VAL A 78 3.23 -7.54 -0.89
C VAL A 78 4.05 -6.36 -0.35
N SER A 79 4.47 -6.40 0.92
CA SER A 79 5.30 -5.33 1.51
C SER A 79 6.65 -5.18 0.79
N LEU A 80 7.30 -6.30 0.46
CA LEU A 80 8.56 -6.32 -0.30
C LEU A 80 8.38 -5.75 -1.71
N ASN A 81 7.30 -6.14 -2.41
CA ASN A 81 6.99 -5.60 -3.74
C ASN A 81 6.76 -4.08 -3.69
N GLN A 82 6.05 -3.59 -2.67
CA GLN A 82 5.82 -2.15 -2.51
C GLN A 82 7.13 -1.41 -2.22
N ALA A 83 7.97 -1.93 -1.33
CA ALA A 83 9.26 -1.35 -0.99
C ALA A 83 10.20 -1.28 -2.23
N LEU A 84 10.32 -2.38 -2.98
CA LEU A 84 11.11 -2.44 -4.21
C LEU A 84 10.57 -1.47 -5.27
N SER A 85 9.25 -1.44 -5.46
CA SER A 85 8.61 -0.52 -6.38
C SER A 85 8.97 0.93 -6.02
N THR A 86 8.76 1.34 -4.76
CA THR A 86 9.05 2.70 -4.27
C THR A 86 10.52 3.07 -4.43
N LYS A 87 11.45 2.15 -4.13
CA LYS A 87 12.88 2.34 -4.39
C LYS A 87 13.17 2.60 -5.88
N LEU A 88 12.57 1.82 -6.78
CA LEU A 88 12.73 1.99 -8.23
C LEU A 88 12.18 3.33 -8.73
N PHE A 89 10.98 3.70 -8.27
CA PHE A 89 10.35 4.97 -8.63
C PHE A 89 11.22 6.17 -8.22
N ILE A 90 11.75 6.14 -7.00
CA ILE A 90 12.64 7.20 -6.50
C ILE A 90 13.98 7.20 -7.25
N SER A 91 14.52 6.03 -7.61
CA SER A 91 15.70 5.93 -8.48
C SER A 91 15.44 6.56 -9.87
N HIS A 92 14.27 6.31 -10.47
CA HIS A 92 13.88 6.89 -11.75
C HIS A 92 13.68 8.41 -11.67
N LEU A 93 13.07 8.92 -10.60
CA LEU A 93 12.94 10.36 -10.37
C LEU A 93 14.30 11.04 -10.33
N ARG A 94 15.28 10.46 -9.61
CA ARG A 94 16.65 10.99 -9.54
C ARG A 94 17.37 10.97 -10.88
N LYS A 95 17.10 9.97 -11.72
CA LYS A 95 17.66 9.85 -13.08
C LYS A 95 16.80 10.55 -14.13
N SER A 96 15.76 11.29 -13.72
CA SER A 96 14.86 11.97 -14.64
C SER A 96 15.65 12.94 -15.52
N PRO A 97 15.42 12.97 -16.85
CA PRO A 97 16.02 13.98 -17.72
C PRO A 97 15.49 15.39 -17.40
N PHE A 98 14.38 15.49 -16.67
CA PHE A 98 13.83 16.76 -16.20
C PHE A 98 14.47 17.12 -14.86
N GLN A 99 15.44 18.03 -14.92
CA GLN A 99 16.20 18.50 -13.75
C GLN A 99 15.28 19.01 -12.61
N THR A 100 14.14 19.61 -12.98
CA THR A 100 13.09 20.08 -12.07
C THR A 100 12.33 19.00 -11.31
N LEU A 101 12.58 17.72 -11.62
CA LEU A 101 11.98 16.56 -10.95
C LEU A 101 13.03 15.73 -10.19
N GLN A 102 14.32 15.98 -10.41
CA GLN A 102 15.38 15.24 -9.73
C GLN A 102 15.44 15.61 -8.25
N ASP A 103 15.22 16.89 -7.95
CA ASP A 103 15.17 17.43 -6.59
C ASP A 103 13.91 16.97 -5.84
N CYS A 104 12.84 16.54 -6.51
CA CYS A 104 11.66 15.95 -5.88
C CYS A 104 11.87 14.61 -5.17
N ALA A 105 13.03 13.97 -5.35
CA ALA A 105 13.37 12.76 -4.62
C ALA A 105 13.80 13.12 -3.17
N PRO A 106 13.43 12.31 -2.16
CA PRO A 106 13.92 12.51 -0.79
C PRO A 106 15.45 12.49 -0.72
N SER A 107 16.04 13.08 0.34
CA SER A 107 17.48 13.09 0.56
C SER A 107 18.09 11.68 0.41
N THR A 108 19.21 11.59 -0.32
CA THR A 108 19.68 10.35 -0.93
C THR A 108 20.15 9.31 0.07
N ASP A 109 20.88 9.73 1.08
CA ASP A 109 21.69 8.78 1.84
C ASP A 109 20.84 8.05 2.87
N THR A 110 20.03 8.79 3.63
CA THR A 110 19.21 8.20 4.69
C THR A 110 17.99 7.47 4.14
N PHE A 111 17.19 8.08 3.26
CA PHE A 111 16.00 7.42 2.69
C PHE A 111 16.34 6.12 1.93
N ASN A 112 17.43 6.13 1.15
CA ASN A 112 17.83 4.93 0.41
C ASN A 112 18.35 3.84 1.36
N THR A 113 19.04 4.22 2.44
CA THR A 113 19.49 3.29 3.48
C THR A 113 18.29 2.70 4.23
N ASP A 114 17.31 3.51 4.59
CA ASP A 114 16.10 3.07 5.30
C ASP A 114 15.27 2.10 4.44
N CYS A 115 15.06 2.42 3.16
CA CYS A 115 14.40 1.51 2.22
C CYS A 115 15.18 0.21 2.02
N GLN A 116 16.51 0.30 1.91
CA GLN A 116 17.36 -0.87 1.73
C GLN A 116 17.32 -1.78 2.95
N CYS A 117 17.38 -1.21 4.16
CA CYS A 117 17.23 -1.95 5.41
C CYS A 117 15.89 -2.71 5.45
N SER A 118 14.77 -2.03 5.15
CA SER A 118 13.46 -2.67 5.16
C SER A 118 13.38 -3.84 4.17
N ILE A 119 13.95 -3.68 2.97
CA ILE A 119 14.02 -4.75 1.97
C ILE A 119 14.84 -5.94 2.47
N GLU A 120 16.04 -5.69 3.00
CA GLU A 120 16.95 -6.75 3.48
C GLU A 120 16.32 -7.55 4.62
N GLU A 121 15.75 -6.86 5.60
CA GLU A 121 15.09 -7.49 6.74
C GLU A 121 13.87 -8.32 6.30
N LEU A 122 13.07 -7.84 5.34
CA LEU A 122 11.94 -8.61 4.77
C LEU A 122 12.40 -9.85 4.00
N GLN A 123 13.51 -9.78 3.28
CA GLN A 123 14.08 -10.93 2.56
C GLN A 123 14.58 -12.01 3.54
N GLU A 124 15.09 -11.60 4.69
CA GLU A 124 15.55 -12.54 5.71
C GLU A 124 14.42 -13.30 6.41
N VAL A 125 13.17 -12.82 6.32
CA VAL A 125 11.99 -13.54 6.83
C VAL A 125 11.74 -14.86 6.09
N GLU A 126 12.22 -15.00 4.85
CA GLU A 126 12.11 -16.27 4.12
C GLU A 126 13.03 -17.35 4.72
N ASN A 127 14.14 -16.93 5.36
CA ASN A 127 15.21 -17.82 5.82
C ASN A 127 15.27 -17.99 7.35
N CYS A 128 14.43 -17.29 8.10
CA CYS A 128 14.40 -17.37 9.57
C CYS A 128 13.96 -18.76 10.07
N ASN A 129 14.62 -19.24 11.11
CA ASN A 129 14.34 -20.52 11.77
C ASN A 129 13.54 -20.29 13.06
N GLY A 130 12.23 -20.18 12.89
CA GLY A 130 11.29 -20.10 13.99
C GLY A 130 10.80 -18.69 14.28
N TRP A 131 9.71 -18.63 15.06
CA TRP A 131 8.88 -17.44 15.19
C TRP A 131 9.62 -16.19 15.70
N THR A 132 10.43 -16.34 16.75
CA THR A 132 11.14 -15.21 17.38
C THR A 132 12.13 -14.55 16.42
N GLU A 133 12.83 -15.34 15.60
CA GLU A 133 13.77 -14.82 14.61
C GLU A 133 13.02 -14.07 13.51
N CYS A 134 11.96 -14.68 12.96
CA CYS A 134 11.12 -14.03 11.94
C CYS A 134 10.52 -12.71 12.45
N LEU A 135 10.00 -12.70 13.68
CA LEU A 135 9.41 -11.52 14.30
C LEU A 135 10.45 -10.40 14.48
N SER A 136 11.69 -10.73 14.84
CA SER A 136 12.76 -9.74 14.94
C SER A 136 13.04 -9.08 13.59
N LYS A 137 13.12 -9.87 12.52
CA LYS A 137 13.33 -9.36 11.15
C LYS A 137 12.20 -8.45 10.70
N ILE A 138 10.97 -8.84 10.97
CA ILE A 138 9.80 -8.02 10.64
C ILE A 138 9.79 -6.70 11.42
N ASN A 139 10.08 -6.74 12.72
CA ASN A 139 10.14 -5.52 13.54
C ASN A 139 11.24 -4.56 13.06
N ASN A 140 12.41 -5.09 12.69
CA ASN A 140 13.50 -4.29 12.13
C ASN A 140 13.06 -3.66 10.80
N ALA A 141 12.39 -4.43 9.93
CA ALA A 141 11.87 -3.92 8.67
C ALA A 141 10.85 -2.78 8.86
N GLU A 142 9.98 -2.89 9.87
CA GLU A 142 9.00 -1.85 10.23
C GLU A 142 9.70 -0.59 10.77
N VAL A 143 10.68 -0.72 11.66
CA VAL A 143 11.47 0.42 12.16
C VAL A 143 12.15 1.16 11.02
N CYS A 144 12.74 0.44 10.07
CA CYS A 144 13.37 1.03 8.89
C CYS A 144 12.34 1.72 7.96
N ALA A 145 11.13 1.16 7.82
CA ALA A 145 10.07 1.80 7.05
C ALA A 145 9.56 3.12 7.70
N ILE A 146 9.42 3.15 9.03
CA ILE A 146 9.05 4.36 9.79
C ILE A 146 10.10 5.46 9.60
N ALA A 147 11.39 5.11 9.65
CA ALA A 147 12.47 6.04 9.36
C ALA A 147 12.34 6.62 7.94
N GLY A 148 12.00 5.77 6.97
CA GLY A 148 11.69 6.13 5.59
C GLY A 148 10.53 7.14 5.42
N GLU A 149 9.49 7.05 6.25
CA GLU A 149 8.33 7.96 6.20
C GLU A 149 8.67 9.38 6.66
N SER A 150 9.64 9.53 7.57
CA SER A 150 10.02 10.83 8.13
C SER A 150 10.70 11.79 7.14
N HIS A 151 11.02 11.32 5.93
CA HIS A 151 11.70 12.13 4.91
C HIS A 151 10.73 13.06 4.19
N SER A 152 10.86 14.37 4.46
CA SER A 152 9.99 15.39 3.86
C SER A 152 10.33 15.66 2.39
N VAL A 153 9.37 15.35 1.51
CA VAL A 153 9.35 15.73 0.08
C VAL A 153 9.04 17.24 -0.10
N GLU A 154 8.51 17.89 0.94
CA GLU A 154 8.07 19.29 0.84
C GLU A 154 9.21 20.27 0.63
N ASN A 155 10.40 19.93 1.11
CA ASN A 155 11.57 20.79 1.05
C ASN A 155 12.48 20.46 -0.14
N THR A 156 12.13 19.45 -0.94
CA THR A 156 13.00 18.87 -1.97
C THR A 156 12.53 19.23 -3.39
N CYS A 157 11.23 19.30 -3.67
CA CYS A 157 10.72 19.79 -4.96
C CYS A 157 10.77 21.33 -5.06
N SER A 158 11.75 21.88 -5.77
CA SER A 158 11.87 23.34 -5.98
C SER A 158 10.96 23.86 -7.11
N SER A 159 10.50 22.97 -7.99
CA SER A 159 9.70 23.35 -9.15
C SER A 159 8.25 23.68 -8.77
N PRO A 160 7.73 24.87 -9.12
CA PRO A 160 6.34 25.26 -8.83
C PRO A 160 5.30 24.45 -9.60
N PHE A 161 5.71 23.70 -10.64
CA PHE A 161 4.85 22.83 -11.45
C PHE A 161 4.94 21.35 -11.06
N ALA A 162 5.75 20.99 -10.05
CA ALA A 162 5.96 19.60 -9.65
C ALA A 162 4.93 19.07 -8.62
N GLY A 163 3.84 19.81 -8.38
CA GLY A 163 2.78 19.41 -7.43
C GLY A 163 2.31 17.94 -7.58
N PRO A 164 1.97 17.46 -8.79
CA PRO A 164 1.59 16.07 -9.01
C PRO A 164 2.69 15.06 -8.66
N VAL A 165 3.95 15.41 -8.94
CA VAL A 165 5.10 14.55 -8.64
C VAL A 165 5.34 14.49 -7.14
N LYS A 166 5.31 15.64 -6.45
CA LYS A 166 5.38 15.72 -4.98
C LYS A 166 4.35 14.81 -4.32
N MET A 167 3.08 14.92 -4.73
CA MET A 167 2.00 14.06 -4.20
C MET A 167 2.25 12.58 -4.49
N SER A 168 2.76 12.26 -5.68
CA SER A 168 3.10 10.88 -6.04
C SER A 168 4.22 10.31 -5.18
N VAL A 169 5.28 11.08 -4.89
CA VAL A 169 6.35 10.65 -3.98
C VAL A 169 5.83 10.43 -2.57
N GLN A 170 5.06 11.39 -2.04
CA GLN A 170 4.46 11.29 -0.70
C GLN A 170 3.55 10.05 -0.57
N GLY A 171 2.69 9.82 -1.57
CA GLY A 171 1.82 8.65 -1.59
C GLY A 171 2.63 7.35 -1.59
N ARG A 172 3.67 7.26 -2.43
CA ARG A 172 4.51 6.05 -2.54
C ARG A 172 5.30 5.71 -1.28
N ILE A 173 5.73 6.74 -0.54
CA ILE A 173 6.41 6.59 0.75
C ILE A 173 5.39 6.15 1.81
N SER A 174 4.23 6.80 1.87
CA SER A 174 3.16 6.43 2.81
C SER A 174 2.67 5.00 2.55
N ASP A 175 2.47 4.61 1.29
CA ASP A 175 2.08 3.25 0.94
C ASP A 175 3.15 2.24 1.42
N ALA A 176 4.43 2.50 1.18
CA ALA A 176 5.49 1.59 1.65
C ALA A 176 5.42 1.36 3.17
N TYR A 177 5.18 2.43 3.93
CA TYR A 177 4.98 2.35 5.38
C TYR A 177 3.70 1.61 5.79
N GLN A 178 2.56 1.92 5.18
CA GLN A 178 1.27 1.30 5.54
C GLN A 178 1.29 -0.22 5.27
N TYR A 179 1.94 -0.64 4.19
CA TYR A 179 2.09 -2.05 3.84
C TYR A 179 3.04 -2.78 4.79
N SER A 180 4.18 -2.17 5.18
CA SER A 180 5.08 -2.77 6.18
C SER A 180 4.42 -2.88 7.55
N SER A 181 3.66 -1.86 7.98
CA SER A 181 2.95 -1.91 9.26
C SER A 181 1.82 -2.94 9.23
N THR A 182 1.11 -3.06 8.11
CA THR A 182 0.10 -4.12 7.93
C THR A 182 0.69 -5.52 8.18
N LEU A 183 1.91 -5.79 7.69
CA LEU A 183 2.61 -7.05 7.93
C LEU A 183 2.86 -7.30 9.41
N ALA A 184 3.46 -6.34 10.14
CA ALA A 184 3.80 -6.49 11.55
C ALA A 184 2.58 -6.79 12.43
N TYR A 185 1.44 -6.16 12.17
CA TYR A 185 0.22 -6.36 12.96
C TYR A 185 -0.55 -7.64 12.62
N VAL A 186 -0.56 -8.07 11.35
CA VAL A 186 -1.13 -9.39 10.95
C VAL A 186 -0.47 -10.52 11.74
N LEU A 187 0.82 -10.37 12.03
CA LEU A 187 1.65 -11.34 12.72
C LEU A 187 1.41 -11.40 14.23
N ILE A 188 1.30 -10.24 14.88
CA ILE A 188 1.00 -10.15 16.31
C ILE A 188 -0.31 -10.88 16.62
N TYR A 189 -1.34 -10.72 15.78
CA TYR A 189 -2.62 -11.39 16.02
C TYR A 189 -2.54 -12.90 15.75
N GLN A 190 -1.97 -13.32 14.63
CA GLN A 190 -2.09 -14.70 14.18
C GLN A 190 -1.24 -15.72 14.97
N PHE A 191 -0.19 -15.25 15.65
CA PHE A 191 0.76 -16.10 16.37
C PHE A 191 0.86 -15.78 17.87
N CYS A 192 0.19 -14.72 18.34
CA CYS A 192 0.12 -14.38 19.77
C CYS A 192 -1.30 -14.55 20.38
N SER A 193 -2.29 -15.00 19.59
CA SER A 193 -3.65 -15.37 20.07
C SER A 193 -4.01 -16.81 19.70
#